data_AF-A0A0N4XGB5-F1
#
_entry.id   AF-A0A0N4XGB5-F1
#
_cell.length_a   1.000
_cell.length_b   1.000
_cell.length_c   1.000
_cell.angle_alpha   90.00
_cell.angle_beta   90.00
_cell.angle_gamma   90.00
#
_symmetry.space_group_name_H-M   'P 1'
#
loop_
_entity.id
_entity.type
_entity.pdbx_description
1 polymer ?
#
loop_
_entity_poly.entity_id
_entity_poly.type
_entity_poly.pdbx_seq_one_letter_code
_entity_poly.pdbx_strand_id
1 'polypeptide(L)'
;MTVLAFTWGILMKTMDELTTMGVQLTFEVHRLLGPALEAAIETNFSNIMHGVKLRMAEERWRPYTLESDLALTRLVEELSDVGLNIDWTVASDSRAAVLLSPHAIHFARVLPLCESTLYRDDEPNDVLSRLLAENYPKLVPYAKDSEEEAVDDEEEVAHI
;
A
#
# COMPACT_ATOMS: atom_id res chain seq x y z
N MET A 1 -8.91 2.25 7.12
CA MET A 1 -7.59 2.63 7.68
C MET A 1 -7.48 4.13 7.92
N THR A 2 -7.63 4.97 6.89
CA THR A 2 -7.59 6.45 7.00
C THR A 2 -8.54 7.00 8.05
N VAL A 3 -9.80 6.54 8.09
CA VAL A 3 -10.77 6.99 9.08
C VAL A 3 -10.32 6.66 10.50
N LEU A 4 -9.81 5.44 10.74
CA LEU A 4 -9.34 5.02 12.07
C LEU A 4 -8.14 5.85 12.53
N ALA A 5 -7.13 6.02 11.67
CA ALA A 5 -5.95 6.84 11.95
C ALA A 5 -6.32 8.31 12.18
N PHE A 6 -7.21 8.86 11.36
CA PHE A 6 -7.70 10.23 11.50
C PHE A 6 -8.48 10.44 12.80
N THR A 7 -9.38 9.51 13.14
CA THR A 7 -10.15 9.58 14.40
C THR A 7 -9.23 9.44 15.62
N TRP A 8 -8.20 8.59 15.54
CA TRP A 8 -7.21 8.47 16.60
C TRP A 8 -6.40 9.77 16.76
N GLY A 9 -5.97 10.38 15.65
CA GLY A 9 -5.28 11.67 15.66
C GLY A 9 -6.09 12.78 16.31
N ILE A 10 -7.39 12.89 16.00
CA ILE A 10 -8.30 13.85 16.65
C ILE A 10 -8.41 13.56 18.16
N LEU A 11 -8.56 12.28 18.53
CA LEU A 11 -8.70 11.88 19.92
C LEU A 11 -7.46 12.25 20.74
N MET A 12 -6.27 11.93 20.21
CA MET A 12 -5.00 12.24 20.88
C MET A 12 -4.78 13.74 21.01
N LYS A 13 -5.12 14.53 19.98
CA LYS A 13 -5.07 16.00 20.06
C LYS A 13 -5.98 16.54 21.16
N THR A 14 -7.20 15.98 21.29
CA THR A 14 -8.11 16.33 22.38
C THR A 14 -7.53 15.96 23.75
N MET A 15 -6.82 14.84 23.86
CA MET A 15 -6.17 14.43 25.11
C MET A 15 -5.02 15.36 25.50
N ASP A 16 -4.26 15.89 24.53
CA ASP A 16 -3.23 16.89 24.78
C ASP A 16 -3.85 18.20 25.29
N GLU A 17 -4.96 18.66 24.69
CA GLU A 17 -5.71 19.83 25.16
C GLU A 17 -6.20 19.63 26.61
N LEU A 18 -6.75 18.47 26.94
CA LEU A 18 -7.14 18.14 28.32
C LEU A 18 -5.95 18.12 29.28
N THR A 19 -4.79 17.64 28.82
CA THR A 19 -3.56 17.61 29.62
C THR A 19 -3.10 19.03 29.94
N THR A 20 -3.21 19.98 29.01
CA THR A 20 -2.91 21.40 29.28
C THR A 20 -3.85 22.03 30.31
N MET A 21 -5.06 21.50 30.46
CA MET A 21 -6.04 21.90 31.49
C MET A 21 -5.87 21.14 32.82
N GLY A 22 -4.83 20.31 32.94
CA GLY A 22 -4.52 19.56 34.16
C GLY A 22 -5.23 18.20 34.27
N VAL A 23 -5.86 17.72 33.19
CA VAL A 23 -6.57 16.44 33.15
C VAL A 23 -5.82 15.46 32.25
N GLN A 24 -5.15 14.47 32.85
CA GLN A 24 -4.34 13.50 32.12
C GLN A 24 -5.09 12.17 31.91
N LEU A 25 -5.62 11.96 30.71
CA LEU A 25 -6.40 10.77 30.32
C LEU A 25 -5.72 9.92 29.22
N THR A 26 -4.62 10.38 28.67
CA THR A 26 -3.89 9.74 27.56
C THR A 26 -3.59 8.27 27.85
N PHE A 27 -3.14 7.95 29.07
CA PHE A 27 -2.87 6.58 29.47
C PHE A 27 -4.10 5.68 29.39
N GLU A 28 -5.26 6.16 29.85
CA GLU A 28 -6.49 5.37 29.88
C GLU A 28 -7.04 5.16 28.47
N VAL A 29 -6.91 6.16 27.60
CA VAL A 29 -7.23 6.04 26.17
C VAL A 29 -6.35 4.99 25.50
N HIS A 30 -5.03 5.03 25.69
CA HIS A 30 -4.14 3.99 25.15
C HIS A 30 -4.46 2.61 25.71
N ARG A 31 -4.73 2.51 27.02
CA ARG A 31 -5.03 1.23 27.68
C ARG A 31 -6.33 0.59 27.19
N LEU A 32 -7.37 1.39 26.97
CA LEU A 32 -8.70 0.89 26.58
C LEU A 32 -8.85 0.72 25.07
N LEU A 33 -8.36 1.69 24.29
CA LEU A 33 -8.63 1.75 22.84
C LEU A 33 -7.45 1.32 21.99
N GLY A 34 -6.21 1.41 22.48
CA GLY A 34 -5.01 1.00 21.75
C GLY A 34 -5.05 -0.46 21.26
N PRO A 35 -5.38 -1.44 22.12
CA PRO A 35 -5.48 -2.84 21.69
C PRO A 35 -6.59 -3.10 20.67
N ALA A 36 -7.73 -2.41 20.83
CA ALA A 36 -8.85 -2.54 19.91
C ALA A 36 -8.52 -1.94 18.53
N LEU A 37 -7.80 -0.82 18.51
CA LEU A 37 -7.30 -0.19 17.29
C LEU A 37 -6.29 -1.11 16.58
N GLU A 38 -5.33 -1.68 17.31
CA GLU A 38 -4.33 -2.61 16.77
C GLU A 38 -5.01 -3.82 16.11
N ALA A 39 -5.90 -4.49 16.85
CA ALA A 39 -6.63 -5.64 16.35
C ALA A 39 -7.49 -5.30 15.13
N ALA A 40 -8.12 -4.12 15.11
CA ALA A 40 -8.91 -3.68 13.96
C ALA A 40 -8.04 -3.44 12.72
N ILE A 41 -6.84 -2.87 12.89
CA ILE A 41 -5.87 -2.65 11.82
C ILE A 41 -5.36 -3.99 11.28
N GLU A 42 -4.88 -4.87 12.16
CA GLU A 42 -4.37 -6.19 11.79
C GLU A 42 -5.43 -7.04 11.08
N THR A 43 -6.65 -7.05 11.62
CA THR A 43 -7.77 -7.80 11.02
C THR A 43 -8.12 -7.24 9.64
N ASN A 44 -8.15 -5.91 9.49
CA ASN A 44 -8.42 -5.28 8.19
C ASN A 44 -7.37 -5.65 7.15
N PHE A 45 -6.09 -5.58 7.53
CA PHE A 45 -4.98 -5.95 6.67
C PHE A 45 -5.03 -7.44 6.28
N SER A 46 -5.25 -8.33 7.25
CA SER A 46 -5.40 -9.77 7.00
C SER A 46 -6.56 -10.06 6.03
N ASN A 47 -7.69 -9.38 6.18
CA ASN A 47 -8.84 -9.54 5.29
C ASN A 47 -8.53 -9.06 3.86
N ILE A 48 -7.84 -7.92 3.70
CA ILE A 48 -7.40 -7.44 2.39
C ILE A 48 -6.46 -8.45 1.75
N MET A 49 -5.45 -8.91 2.48
CA MET A 49 -4.47 -9.89 2.01
C MET A 49 -5.13 -11.21 1.61
N HIS A 50 -6.08 -11.70 2.41
CA HIS A 50 -6.85 -12.89 2.09
C HIS A 50 -7.70 -12.70 0.83
N GLY A 51 -8.36 -11.55 0.70
CA GLY A 51 -9.14 -11.21 -0.50
C GLY A 51 -8.29 -11.08 -1.77
N VAL A 52 -7.03 -10.63 -1.66
CA VAL A 52 -6.07 -10.64 -2.77
C VAL A 52 -5.68 -12.08 -3.13
N LYS A 53 -5.31 -12.90 -2.15
CA LYS A 53 -4.95 -14.31 -2.37
C LYS A 53 -6.07 -15.12 -3.02
N LEU A 54 -7.32 -14.92 -2.58
CA LEU A 54 -8.49 -15.56 -3.20
C LEU A 54 -8.63 -15.14 -4.67
N ARG A 55 -8.52 -13.83 -4.96
CA ARG A 55 -8.59 -13.32 -6.34
C ARG A 55 -7.48 -13.89 -7.22
N MET A 56 -6.25 -13.98 -6.72
CA MET A 56 -5.14 -14.61 -7.43
C MET A 56 -5.39 -16.11 -7.69
N ALA A 57 -5.98 -16.83 -6.74
CA ALA A 57 -6.29 -18.25 -6.89
C ALA A 57 -7.44 -18.52 -7.87
N GLU A 58 -8.42 -17.62 -7.93
CA GLU A 58 -9.54 -17.66 -8.88
C GLU A 58 -9.13 -17.19 -10.29
N GLU A 59 -8.02 -16.47 -10.40
CA GLU A 59 -7.55 -15.91 -11.65
C GLU A 59 -7.01 -17.00 -12.58
N ARG A 60 -7.77 -17.29 -13.64
CA ARG A 60 -7.25 -18.04 -14.78
C ARG A 60 -6.37 -17.10 -15.59
N TRP A 61 -5.06 -17.35 -15.60
CA TRP A 61 -4.10 -16.64 -16.46
C TRP A 61 -4.61 -16.57 -17.89
N ARG A 62 -5.02 -15.37 -18.31
CA ARG A 62 -5.47 -15.05 -19.65
C ARG A 62 -4.92 -13.67 -20.01
N PRO A 63 -4.37 -13.50 -21.22
CA PRO A 63 -3.95 -12.18 -21.69
C PRO A 63 -5.11 -11.19 -21.62
N TYR A 64 -4.83 -9.96 -21.18
CA TYR A 64 -5.78 -8.88 -21.23
C TYR A 64 -5.83 -8.32 -22.66
N THR A 65 -6.90 -8.68 -23.38
CA THR A 65 -7.12 -8.28 -24.77
C THR A 65 -7.88 -6.95 -24.84
N LEU A 66 -7.35 -6.00 -25.60
CA LEU A 66 -7.96 -4.72 -25.88
C LEU A 66 -8.62 -4.69 -27.27
N GLU A 67 -9.48 -3.70 -27.48
CA GLU A 67 -10.26 -3.56 -28.72
C GLU A 67 -9.41 -3.12 -29.93
N SER A 68 -8.27 -2.45 -29.71
CA SER A 68 -7.39 -1.93 -30.77
C SER A 68 -5.98 -1.63 -30.27
N ASP A 69 -5.02 -1.55 -31.19
CA ASP A 69 -3.63 -1.19 -30.87
C ASP A 69 -3.53 0.22 -30.27
N LEU A 70 -4.41 1.14 -30.66
CA LEU A 70 -4.52 2.47 -30.05
C LEU A 70 -4.95 2.38 -28.57
N ALA A 71 -5.89 1.48 -28.24
CA ALA A 71 -6.29 1.26 -26.85
C ALA A 71 -5.15 0.66 -26.03
N LEU A 72 -4.32 -0.20 -26.63
CA LEU A 72 -3.12 -0.72 -26.00
C LEU A 72 -2.10 0.38 -25.73
N THR A 73 -1.77 1.21 -26.72
CA THR A 73 -0.85 2.34 -26.53
C THR A 73 -1.32 3.28 -25.42
N ARG A 74 -2.62 3.62 -25.41
CA ARG A 74 -3.21 4.44 -24.33
C ARG A 74 -3.09 3.79 -22.96
N LEU A 75 -3.33 2.48 -22.84
CA LEU A 75 -3.18 1.78 -21.56
C LEU A 75 -1.73 1.82 -21.06
N VAL A 76 -0.76 1.63 -21.95
CA VAL A 76 0.67 1.68 -21.60
C VAL A 76 1.05 3.09 -21.16
N GLU A 77 0.60 4.13 -21.87
CA GLU A 77 0.80 5.53 -21.49
C GLU A 77 0.14 5.84 -20.13
N GLU A 78 -1.13 5.46 -19.94
CA GLU A 78 -1.86 5.65 -18.67
C GLU A 78 -1.13 5.04 -17.47
N LEU A 79 -0.55 3.84 -17.64
CA LEU A 79 0.20 3.18 -16.58
C LEU A 79 1.60 3.78 -16.41
N SER A 80 2.25 4.21 -17.49
CA SER A 80 3.52 4.90 -17.42
C SER A 80 3.41 6.26 -16.72
N ASP A 81 2.31 6.99 -16.93
CA ASP A 81 2.03 8.28 -16.27
C ASP A 81 1.97 8.14 -14.74
N VAL A 82 1.72 6.94 -14.24
CA VAL A 82 1.67 6.61 -12.81
C VAL A 82 2.89 5.78 -12.36
N GLY A 83 3.95 5.77 -13.16
CA GLY A 83 5.23 5.14 -12.83
C GLY A 83 5.31 3.63 -13.11
N LEU A 84 4.29 3.01 -13.72
CA LEU A 84 4.25 1.58 -14.01
C LEU A 84 4.61 1.31 -15.48
N ASN A 85 5.87 0.96 -15.75
CA ASN A 85 6.28 0.51 -17.08
C ASN A 85 5.92 -0.97 -17.31
N ILE A 86 5.02 -1.21 -18.26
CA ILE A 86 4.53 -2.55 -18.63
C ILE A 86 4.87 -2.97 -20.06
N ASP A 87 5.78 -2.28 -20.75
CA ASP A 87 6.14 -2.54 -22.16
C ASP A 87 6.54 -4.00 -22.41
N TRP A 88 7.25 -4.60 -21.45
CA TRP A 88 7.70 -6.00 -21.50
C TRP A 88 6.57 -7.03 -21.49
N THR A 89 5.36 -6.61 -21.11
CA THR A 89 4.19 -7.50 -21.03
C THR A 89 3.37 -7.52 -22.31
N VAL A 90 3.65 -6.65 -23.27
CA VAL A 90 2.91 -6.60 -24.53
C VAL A 90 3.12 -7.90 -25.30
N ALA A 91 2.03 -8.55 -25.68
CA ALA A 91 2.07 -9.81 -26.41
C ALA A 91 2.70 -9.59 -27.79
N SER A 92 3.77 -10.34 -28.10
CA SER A 92 4.49 -10.24 -29.38
C SER A 92 3.71 -10.82 -30.57
N ASP A 93 2.70 -11.64 -30.30
CA ASP A 93 2.02 -12.51 -31.27
C ASP A 93 0.51 -12.26 -31.42
N SER A 94 -0.07 -11.40 -30.58
CA SER A 94 -1.53 -11.16 -30.51
C SER A 94 -1.93 -9.73 -30.90
N ARG A 95 -3.17 -9.56 -31.38
CA ARG A 95 -3.79 -8.24 -31.60
C ARG A 95 -4.00 -7.56 -30.24
N ALA A 96 -3.43 -6.36 -30.06
CA ALA A 96 -3.66 -5.46 -28.93
C ALA A 96 -3.86 -6.16 -27.57
N ALA A 97 -2.87 -6.91 -27.07
CA ALA A 97 -2.99 -7.62 -25.80
C ALA A 97 -1.74 -7.48 -24.92
N VAL A 98 -1.95 -7.54 -23.61
CA VAL A 98 -0.87 -7.65 -22.62
C VAL A 98 -0.97 -8.98 -21.89
N LEU A 99 0.17 -9.59 -21.58
CA LEU A 99 0.32 -10.83 -20.81
C LEU A 99 0.18 -10.59 -19.30
N LEU A 100 -0.63 -9.60 -18.95
CA LEU A 100 -1.09 -9.32 -17.60
C LEU A 100 -2.54 -9.74 -17.48
N SER A 101 -2.91 -10.12 -16.26
CA SER A 101 -4.27 -10.51 -15.98
C SER A 101 -5.19 -9.28 -15.89
N PRO A 102 -6.50 -9.43 -16.18
CA PRO A 102 -7.45 -8.32 -16.03
C PRO A 102 -7.41 -7.69 -14.63
N HIS A 103 -7.25 -8.49 -13.58
CA HIS A 103 -7.20 -7.97 -12.21
C HIS A 103 -5.93 -7.17 -11.96
N ALA A 104 -4.77 -7.60 -12.47
CA ALA A 104 -3.53 -6.83 -12.38
C ALA A 104 -3.68 -5.45 -13.03
N ILE A 105 -4.29 -5.39 -14.22
CA ILE A 105 -4.57 -4.12 -14.92
C ILE A 105 -5.57 -3.26 -14.15
N HIS A 106 -6.66 -3.83 -13.64
CA HIS A 106 -7.63 -3.09 -12.84
C HIS A 106 -7.03 -2.56 -11.53
N PHE A 107 -6.18 -3.34 -10.87
CA PHE A 107 -5.49 -2.92 -9.66
C PHE A 107 -4.49 -1.80 -9.94
N ALA A 108 -3.66 -1.94 -10.97
CA ALA A 108 -2.70 -0.92 -11.40
C ALA A 108 -3.36 0.44 -11.68
N ARG A 109 -4.58 0.44 -12.25
CA ARG A 109 -5.36 1.67 -12.49
C ARG A 109 -5.93 2.33 -11.23
N VAL A 110 -6.13 1.56 -10.16
CA VAL A 110 -6.71 2.07 -8.90
C VAL A 110 -5.61 2.45 -7.90
N LEU A 111 -4.41 1.89 -8.04
CA LEU A 111 -3.26 2.18 -7.18
C LEU A 111 -2.99 3.69 -6.98
N PRO A 112 -2.99 4.54 -8.01
CA PRO A 112 -2.70 5.97 -7.88
C PRO A 112 -3.83 6.73 -7.15
N LEU A 113 -5.07 6.25 -7.27
CA LEU A 113 -6.20 6.79 -6.51
C LEU A 113 -6.07 6.42 -5.03
N CYS A 114 -5.58 5.22 -4.72
CA CYS A 114 -5.25 4.80 -3.37
C CYS A 114 -4.10 5.64 -2.81
N GLU A 115 -3.06 5.93 -3.59
CA GLU A 115 -1.94 6.77 -3.20
C GLU A 115 -2.40 8.18 -2.82
N SER A 116 -3.16 8.85 -3.70
CA SER A 116 -3.71 10.19 -3.41
C SER A 116 -4.70 10.28 -2.23
N THR A 117 -5.33 9.16 -1.82
CA THR A 117 -6.28 9.11 -0.69
C THR A 117 -5.72 8.51 0.61
N LEU A 118 -4.66 7.72 0.53
CA LEU A 118 -4.02 7.05 1.68
C LEU A 118 -2.67 7.68 2.04
N TYR A 119 -1.93 8.19 1.05
CA TYR A 119 -0.57 8.70 1.16
C TYR A 119 -0.51 10.09 0.52
N ARG A 120 -1.11 11.09 1.19
CA ARG A 120 -1.03 12.47 0.70
C ARG A 120 0.42 12.96 0.86
N ASP A 121 1.13 13.06 -0.26
CA ASP A 121 2.53 13.48 -0.39
C ASP A 121 2.86 14.92 0.06
N ASP A 122 1.91 15.68 0.58
CA ASP A 122 2.15 17.08 0.95
C ASP A 122 2.81 17.27 2.32
N GLU A 123 3.04 16.22 3.11
CA GLU A 123 3.86 16.31 4.32
C GLU A 123 4.86 15.15 4.44
N PRO A 124 6.16 15.43 4.71
CA PRO A 124 7.23 14.41 4.85
C PRO A 124 7.09 13.55 6.12
N ASN A 125 5.88 13.46 6.68
CA ASN A 125 5.58 12.86 7.97
C ASN A 125 4.11 12.40 8.01
N ASP A 126 3.72 11.53 7.08
CA ASP A 126 2.35 11.00 7.01
C ASP A 126 1.92 10.48 8.40
N VAL A 127 0.76 10.95 8.85
CA VAL A 127 0.22 10.69 10.19
C VAL A 127 0.14 9.20 10.46
N LEU A 128 -0.12 8.40 9.42
CA LEU A 128 -0.13 6.95 9.49
C LEU A 128 1.28 6.39 9.72
N SER A 129 2.30 6.83 8.97
CA SER A 129 3.69 6.40 9.17
C SER A 129 4.18 6.73 10.58
N ARG A 130 3.87 7.92 11.10
CA ARG A 130 4.21 8.32 12.48
C ARG A 130 3.46 7.50 13.52
N LEU A 131 2.16 7.28 13.33
CA LEU A 131 1.34 6.43 14.22
C LEU A 131 1.91 5.01 14.29
N LEU A 132 2.25 4.42 13.13
CA LEU A 132 2.82 3.08 13.05
C LEU A 132 4.21 3.04 13.70
N ALA A 133 5.07 4.01 13.45
CA ALA A 133 6.40 4.07 14.05
C ALA A 133 6.37 4.25 15.57
N GLU A 134 5.48 5.10 16.09
CA GLU A 134 5.43 5.43 17.51
C GLU A 134 4.64 4.40 18.34
N ASN A 135 3.59 3.79 17.76
CA ASN A 135 2.64 2.97 18.53
C ASN A 135 2.57 1.51 18.06
N TYR A 136 2.92 1.22 16.81
CA TYR A 136 2.75 -0.12 16.22
C TYR A 136 3.99 -0.54 15.39
N PRO A 137 5.18 -0.61 16.02
CA PRO A 137 6.46 -0.76 15.31
C PRO A 137 6.56 -2.04 14.47
N LYS A 138 5.80 -3.09 14.84
CA LYS A 138 5.73 -4.35 14.08
C LYS A 138 5.11 -4.20 12.69
N LEU A 139 4.35 -3.13 12.46
CA LEU A 139 3.62 -2.87 11.22
C LEU A 139 4.37 -1.89 10.29
N VAL A 140 5.42 -1.24 10.79
CA VAL A 140 6.27 -0.29 10.04
C VAL A 140 6.88 -0.89 8.76
N PRO A 141 7.37 -2.14 8.74
CA PRO A 141 7.94 -2.75 7.53
C PRO A 141 6.94 -2.90 6.37
N TYR A 142 5.64 -2.74 6.64
CA TYR A 142 4.58 -2.85 5.64
C TYR A 142 4.05 -1.47 5.18
N ALA A 143 4.56 -0.38 5.78
CA ALA A 143 4.11 0.99 5.51
C ALA A 143 5.03 1.77 4.56
N LYS A 144 6.25 1.26 4.34
CA LYS A 144 7.15 1.74 3.29
C LYS A 144 7.47 0.56 2.39
N ASP A 145 7.54 0.81 1.10
CA ASP A 145 8.16 -0.13 0.18
C ASP A 145 9.55 -0.48 0.73
N SER A 146 9.79 -1.78 0.78
CA SER A 146 11.01 -2.41 1.25
C SER A 146 12.16 -2.19 0.25
N GLU A 147 12.50 -0.93 -0.04
CA GLU A 147 13.73 -0.56 -0.78
C GLU A 147 14.97 -0.51 0.13
N GLU A 148 15.06 -1.42 1.09
CA GLU A 148 16.32 -1.77 1.75
C GLU A 148 16.46 -3.29 1.74
N GLU A 149 16.43 -3.91 0.54
CA GLU A 149 17.20 -5.14 0.36
C GLU A 149 18.67 -4.75 0.42
N ALA A 150 19.31 -5.19 1.51
CA ALA A 150 20.71 -5.04 1.81
C ALA A 150 21.59 -5.34 0.59
N VAL A 151 22.42 -4.38 0.22
CA VAL A 151 23.67 -4.64 -0.49
C VAL A 151 24.56 -5.40 0.51
N ASP A 152 24.49 -6.73 0.48
CA ASP A 152 25.54 -7.56 1.08
C ASP A 152 26.66 -7.68 0.06
N ASP A 153 27.74 -6.95 0.35
CA ASP A 153 29.06 -7.15 -0.22
C ASP A 153 29.60 -8.55 0.16
N GLU A 154 30.49 -9.08 -0.69
CA GLU A 154 31.39 -10.23 -0.49
C GLU A 154 30.88 -11.64 -0.82
N GLU A 155 31.23 -12.14 -2.02
CA GLU A 155 32.06 -13.36 -2.09
C GLU A 155 32.89 -13.40 -3.39
N GLU A 156 34.19 -13.18 -3.21
CA GLU A 156 35.26 -13.30 -4.20
C GLU A 156 35.44 -14.78 -4.57
N VAL A 157 34.85 -15.24 -5.68
CA VAL A 157 35.07 -16.61 -6.17
C VAL A 157 36.40 -16.66 -6.93
N ALA A 158 37.42 -17.20 -6.26
CA ALA A 158 38.72 -17.51 -6.83
C ALA A 158 38.60 -18.44 -8.06
N HIS A 159 39.13 -18.01 -9.20
CA HIS A 159 39.35 -18.88 -10.35
C HIS A 159 40.58 -19.77 -10.11
N ILE A 160 40.41 -21.09 -10.23
CA ILE A 160 41.48 -22.06 -10.54
C ILE A 160 41.22 -22.59 -11.95
#